data_AF-A0A414LER5-F1
#
_entry.id   AF-A0A414LER5-F1
#
_cell.length_a   1.000
_cell.length_b   1.000
_cell.length_c   1.000
_cell.angle_alpha   90.00
_cell.angle_beta   90.00
_cell.angle_gamma   90.00
#
_symmetry.space_group_name_H-M   'P 1'
#
loop_
_entity.id
_entity.type
_entity.pdbx_description
1 polymer ?
#
loop_
_entity_poly.entity_id
_entity_poly.type
_entity_poly.pdbx_seq_one_letter_code
_entity_poly.pdbx_strand_id
1 'polypeptide(L)'
;MKVKLLFFALFAIALSACTKEEDVLSFDGDVKVLKERDPNSPLILFQKQYVTPDLTTRATKVTFDDYLGRSFRATAYPYADEENLRFAVVDIKKLEAAHKDYFNVHRIGHSVVNAFSFASFDRYQEKSQVVKKVNSGFSINVGLFKIGHKRKMTEIFGSTITDNT
;
A
#
# COMPACT_ATOMS: atom_id res chain seq x y z
N MET A 1 67.27 -32.50 19.27
CA MET A 1 66.39 -32.18 20.42
C MET A 1 65.58 -30.89 20.25
N LYS A 2 66.16 -29.80 19.73
CA LYS A 2 65.49 -28.48 19.63
C LYS A 2 64.20 -28.47 18.81
N VAL A 3 64.14 -29.20 17.68
CA VAL A 3 62.95 -29.26 16.81
C VAL A 3 61.78 -30.00 17.48
N LYS A 4 62.05 -31.08 18.23
CA LYS A 4 61.02 -31.83 18.96
C LYS A 4 60.45 -30.99 20.13
N LEU A 5 61.30 -30.19 20.78
CA LEU A 5 60.88 -29.29 21.85
C LEU A 5 59.98 -28.16 21.32
N LEU A 6 60.30 -27.65 20.13
CA LEU A 6 59.54 -26.59 19.46
C LEU A 6 58.16 -27.10 19.00
N PHE A 7 58.09 -28.34 18.51
CA PHE A 7 56.82 -29.01 18.21
C PHE A 7 55.97 -29.25 19.45
N PHE A 8 56.58 -29.65 20.57
CA PHE A 8 55.85 -29.86 21.82
C PHE A 8 55.29 -28.55 22.40
N ALA A 9 56.04 -27.45 22.27
CA ALA A 9 55.58 -26.12 22.67
C ALA A 9 54.41 -25.62 21.80
N LEU A 10 54.49 -25.80 20.47
CA LEU A 10 53.40 -25.47 19.55
C LEU A 10 52.13 -26.29 19.82
N PHE A 11 52.29 -27.58 20.14
CA PHE A 11 51.17 -28.45 20.47
C PHE A 11 50.50 -28.07 21.80
N ALA A 12 51.27 -27.65 22.80
CA ALA A 12 50.73 -27.15 24.07
C ALA A 12 49.93 -25.85 23.92
N ILE A 13 50.39 -24.92 23.06
CA ILE A 13 49.68 -23.67 22.76
C ILE A 13 48.38 -23.93 21.99
N ALA A 14 48.38 -24.90 21.07
CA ALA A 14 47.18 -25.30 20.33
C ALA A 14 46.11 -25.93 21.24
N LEU A 15 46.51 -26.66 22.28
CA LEU A 15 45.58 -27.24 23.26
C LEU A 15 45.02 -26.21 24.24
N SER A 16 45.76 -25.16 24.59
CA SER A 16 45.25 -24.07 25.45
C SER A 16 44.34 -23.08 24.73
N ALA A 17 44.39 -23.02 23.40
CA ALA A 17 43.52 -22.15 22.59
C ALA A 17 42.07 -22.68 22.45
N CYS A 18 41.77 -23.85 23.01
CA CYS A 18 40.44 -24.46 23.01
C CYS A 18 39.88 -24.58 24.43
N THR A 19 39.86 -23.47 25.17
CA THR A 19 38.97 -23.34 26.32
C THR A 19 37.57 -23.00 25.80
N LYS A 20 36.62 -23.89 26.10
CA LYS A 20 35.21 -23.77 25.71
C LYS A 20 34.67 -22.38 26.06
N GLU A 21 34.27 -21.63 25.03
CA GLU A 21 33.34 -20.52 25.22
C GLU A 21 31.98 -21.13 25.55
N GLU A 22 31.66 -21.22 26.84
CA GLU A 22 30.29 -21.45 27.27
C GLU A 22 29.54 -20.12 27.28
N ASP A 23 29.18 -19.62 26.09
CA ASP A 23 28.08 -18.66 25.98
C ASP A 23 26.77 -19.44 25.95
N VAL A 24 26.37 -19.95 27.12
CA VAL A 24 24.99 -20.39 27.34
C VAL A 24 24.13 -19.15 27.49
N LEU A 25 23.76 -18.54 26.36
CA LEU A 25 22.62 -17.63 26.33
C LEU A 25 21.35 -18.47 26.51
N SER A 26 20.94 -18.66 27.75
CA SER A 26 19.62 -19.17 28.08
C SER A 26 18.59 -18.11 27.68
N PHE A 27 17.99 -18.31 26.51
CA PHE A 27 16.90 -17.51 25.98
C PHE A 27 15.58 -18.01 26.56
N ASP A 28 15.33 -17.66 27.83
CA ASP A 28 13.96 -17.65 28.33
C ASP A 28 13.22 -16.46 27.69
N GLY A 29 11.92 -16.59 27.44
CA GLY A 29 11.09 -15.88 26.45
C GLY A 29 10.98 -14.34 26.50
N ASP A 30 11.90 -13.65 27.16
CA ASP A 30 11.97 -12.19 27.20
C ASP A 30 12.93 -11.63 26.15
N VAL A 31 12.48 -10.57 25.46
CA VAL A 31 13.30 -9.85 24.47
C VAL A 31 14.51 -9.22 25.16
N LYS A 32 15.71 -9.75 24.90
CA LYS A 32 16.98 -9.19 25.39
C LYS A 32 17.67 -8.39 24.29
N VAL A 33 18.01 -7.14 24.59
CA VAL A 33 18.80 -6.28 23.70
C VAL A 33 20.26 -6.67 23.80
N LEU A 34 20.81 -7.25 22.73
CA LEU A 34 22.22 -7.67 22.67
C LEU A 34 23.17 -6.51 22.38
N LYS A 35 22.67 -5.46 21.70
CA LYS A 35 23.44 -4.26 21.38
C LYS A 35 22.51 -3.07 21.19
N GLU A 36 22.78 -2.02 21.94
CA GLU A 36 22.05 -0.76 21.84
C GLU A 36 22.42 0.02 20.57
N ARG A 37 21.49 0.84 20.11
CA ARG A 37 21.72 1.75 18.98
C ARG A 37 22.75 2.82 19.37
N ASP A 38 23.63 3.17 18.44
CA ASP A 38 24.56 4.30 18.63
C ASP A 38 23.76 5.59 18.88
N PRO A 39 23.96 6.27 20.04
CA PRO A 39 23.27 7.52 20.35
C PRO A 39 23.62 8.65 19.38
N ASN A 40 24.77 8.59 18.70
CA ASN A 40 25.22 9.63 17.78
C ASN A 40 24.66 9.47 16.35
N SER A 41 24.05 8.33 16.04
CA SER A 41 23.41 8.10 14.74
C SER A 41 22.02 8.77 14.74
N PRO A 42 21.57 9.48 13.71
CA PRO A 42 20.21 10.02 13.67
C PRO A 42 19.17 8.90 13.45
N LEU A 43 18.04 8.95 14.18
CA LEU A 43 16.90 8.05 13.95
C LEU A 43 15.88 8.74 13.04
N ILE A 44 16.03 8.59 11.72
CA ILE A 44 15.10 9.14 10.74
C ILE A 44 14.08 8.05 10.39
N LEU A 45 12.94 8.04 11.08
CA LEU A 45 11.86 7.08 10.83
C LEU A 45 11.07 7.37 9.55
N PHE A 46 11.01 8.65 9.19
CA PHE A 46 10.29 9.12 8.02
C PHE A 46 10.93 10.39 7.49
N GLN A 47 11.21 10.41 6.19
CA GLN A 47 11.67 11.61 5.50
C GLN A 47 10.56 12.08 4.58
N LYS A 48 9.87 13.15 4.97
CA LYS A 48 8.82 13.74 4.14
C LYS A 48 9.46 14.32 2.88
N GLN A 49 9.21 13.68 1.74
CA GLN A 49 9.51 14.28 0.45
C GLN A 49 8.47 15.37 0.19
N TYR A 50 8.88 16.63 0.37
CA TYR A 50 8.08 17.75 -0.09
C TYR A 50 8.27 17.87 -1.59
N VAL A 51 7.38 17.26 -2.36
CA VAL A 51 7.19 17.67 -3.74
C VAL A 51 6.51 19.03 -3.65
N THR A 52 7.26 20.11 -3.94
CA THR A 52 6.64 21.42 -4.15
C THR A 52 5.60 21.24 -5.25
N PRO A 53 4.30 21.44 -4.96
CA PRO A 53 3.32 21.46 -6.03
C PRO A 53 3.73 22.58 -6.97
N ASP A 54 3.86 22.28 -8.27
CA ASP A 54 3.99 23.34 -9.26
C ASP A 54 2.82 24.30 -9.04
N LEU A 55 3.13 25.53 -8.65
CA LEU A 55 2.14 26.57 -8.39
C LEU A 55 1.55 27.01 -9.73
N THR A 56 0.69 26.18 -10.31
CA THR A 56 -0.08 26.54 -11.49
C THR A 56 -1.23 27.44 -11.04
N THR A 57 -1.17 28.72 -11.37
CA THR A 57 -2.23 29.71 -11.07
C THR A 57 -3.50 29.51 -11.88
N ARG A 58 -3.53 28.52 -12.78
CA ARG A 58 -4.70 28.11 -13.56
C ARG A 58 -5.09 26.68 -13.22
N ALA A 59 -6.38 26.46 -13.00
CA ALA A 59 -6.95 25.13 -12.92
C ALA A 59 -6.60 24.37 -14.21
N THR A 60 -5.79 23.33 -14.09
CA THR A 60 -5.52 22.44 -15.23
C THR A 60 -6.71 21.51 -15.35
N LYS A 61 -7.46 21.62 -16.45
CA LYS A 61 -8.59 20.72 -16.71
C LYS A 61 -8.03 19.33 -17.00
N VAL A 62 -8.31 18.38 -16.12
CA VAL A 62 -7.99 16.96 -16.34
C VAL A 62 -8.97 16.45 -17.40
N THR A 63 -8.46 15.84 -18.47
CA THR A 63 -9.31 15.20 -19.48
C THR A 63 -9.45 13.71 -19.18
N PHE A 64 -10.40 13.03 -19.85
CA PHE A 64 -10.62 11.59 -19.66
C PHE A 64 -9.35 10.76 -19.90
N ASP A 65 -8.53 11.15 -20.88
CA ASP A 65 -7.27 10.47 -21.20
C ASP A 65 -6.25 10.57 -20.05
N ASP A 66 -6.31 11.65 -19.26
CA ASP A 66 -5.45 11.85 -18.09
C ASP A 66 -5.90 11.01 -16.88
N TYR A 67 -7.01 10.27 -16.94
CA TYR A 67 -7.53 9.47 -15.80
C TYR A 67 -6.74 8.18 -15.61
N LEU A 68 -6.23 7.62 -16.71
CA LEU A 68 -5.41 6.41 -16.68
C LEU A 68 -4.10 6.69 -15.91
N GLY A 69 -3.64 5.71 -15.12
CA GLY A 69 -2.39 5.83 -14.36
C GLY A 69 -2.46 6.74 -13.13
N ARG A 70 -3.64 7.26 -12.76
CA ARG A 70 -3.85 7.99 -11.51
C ARG A 70 -4.20 7.07 -10.35
N SER A 71 -3.86 7.52 -9.15
CA SER A 71 -4.31 6.89 -7.92
C SER A 71 -5.82 7.06 -7.74
N PHE A 72 -6.45 6.03 -7.19
CA PHE A 72 -7.87 5.95 -6.95
C PHE A 72 -8.17 5.82 -5.46
N ARG A 73 -9.08 6.65 -4.95
CA ARG A 73 -9.52 6.65 -3.56
C ARG A 73 -11.02 6.40 -3.52
N ALA A 74 -11.44 5.21 -3.09
CA ALA A 74 -12.83 4.78 -3.03
C ALA A 74 -13.65 5.45 -1.88
N THR A 75 -13.71 6.79 -1.85
CA THR A 75 -14.33 7.53 -0.74
C THR A 75 -15.65 8.21 -1.08
N ALA A 76 -15.89 8.55 -2.34
CA ALA A 76 -17.12 9.14 -2.80
C ALA A 76 -17.89 8.14 -3.67
N TYR A 77 -19.21 8.13 -3.51
CA TYR A 77 -20.11 7.43 -4.42
C TYR A 77 -20.72 8.46 -5.39
N PRO A 78 -20.85 8.15 -6.70
CA PRO A 78 -20.47 6.91 -7.37
C PRO A 78 -18.96 6.69 -7.47
N TYR A 79 -18.51 5.43 -7.44
CA TYR A 79 -17.08 5.13 -7.39
C TYR A 79 -16.34 5.45 -8.69
N ALA A 80 -17.01 5.33 -9.84
CA ALA A 80 -16.41 5.67 -11.14
C ALA A 80 -16.34 7.19 -11.41
N ASP A 81 -16.54 8.01 -10.37
CA ASP A 81 -16.49 9.47 -10.46
C ASP A 81 -15.04 9.99 -10.39
N GLU A 82 -14.78 11.09 -11.08
CA GLU A 82 -13.50 11.81 -11.04
C GLU A 82 -13.15 12.32 -9.63
N GLU A 83 -14.16 12.54 -8.77
CA GLU A 83 -13.99 12.86 -7.34
C GLU A 83 -13.17 11.81 -6.58
N ASN A 84 -13.03 10.59 -7.12
CA ASN A 84 -12.20 9.54 -6.53
C ASN A 84 -10.79 9.45 -7.13
N LEU A 85 -10.49 10.20 -8.20
CA LEU A 85 -9.15 10.27 -8.79
C LEU A 85 -8.26 11.27 -8.04
N ARG A 86 -6.99 10.91 -7.87
CA ARG A 86 -6.02 11.74 -7.16
C ARG A 86 -4.81 12.01 -8.06
N PHE A 87 -3.62 11.90 -7.50
CA PHE A 87 -2.37 12.22 -8.18
C PHE A 87 -2.01 11.14 -9.21
N ALA A 88 -1.31 11.54 -10.26
CA ALA A 88 -0.70 10.64 -11.22
C ALA A 88 0.33 9.76 -10.52
N VAL A 89 0.23 8.45 -10.71
CA VAL A 89 1.19 7.45 -10.20
C VAL A 89 2.09 6.99 -11.33
N VAL A 90 1.55 6.89 -12.55
CA VAL A 90 2.27 6.52 -13.76
C VAL A 90 2.30 7.72 -14.70
N ASP A 91 3.48 8.04 -15.22
CA ASP A 91 3.62 8.97 -16.33
C ASP A 91 3.21 8.27 -17.64
N ILE A 92 1.91 8.34 -17.93
CA ILE A 92 1.31 7.69 -19.10
C ILE A 92 1.91 8.19 -20.40
N LYS A 93 2.20 9.50 -20.51
CA LYS A 93 2.75 10.08 -21.74
C LYS A 93 4.15 9.54 -22.03
N LYS A 94 4.98 9.45 -21.00
CA LYS A 94 6.31 8.83 -21.13
C LYS A 94 6.22 7.34 -21.46
N LEU A 95 5.28 6.63 -20.83
CA LEU A 95 5.09 5.19 -21.07
C LEU A 95 4.59 4.91 -22.49
N GLU A 96 3.62 5.67 -22.97
CA GLU A 96 3.06 5.55 -24.33
C GLU A 96 4.10 5.89 -25.40
N ALA A 97 4.95 6.89 -25.17
CA ALA A 97 6.04 7.22 -26.08
C ALA A 97 7.06 6.07 -26.22
N ALA A 98 7.30 5.32 -25.14
CA ALA A 98 8.22 4.18 -25.13
C ALA A 98 7.59 2.87 -25.64
N HIS A 99 6.32 2.64 -25.32
CA HIS A 99 5.61 1.37 -25.57
C HIS A 99 4.17 1.64 -26.03
N LYS A 100 4.00 1.93 -27.32
CA LYS A 100 2.68 2.22 -27.90
C LYS A 100 1.72 1.03 -27.85
N ASP A 101 2.25 -0.19 -27.84
CA ASP A 101 1.51 -1.45 -27.82
C ASP A 101 0.87 -1.77 -26.45
N TYR A 102 1.21 -1.03 -25.39
CA TYR A 102 0.63 -1.23 -24.06
C TYR A 102 -0.77 -0.62 -23.92
N PHE A 103 -1.17 0.21 -24.88
CA PHE A 103 -2.39 1.00 -24.81
C PHE A 103 -3.38 0.56 -25.89
N ASN A 104 -4.63 0.31 -25.48
CA ASN A 104 -5.73 0.02 -26.39
C ASN A 104 -6.84 1.05 -26.19
N VAL A 105 -7.18 1.76 -27.28
CA VAL A 105 -8.28 2.72 -27.29
C VAL A 105 -9.44 2.14 -28.10
N HIS A 106 -10.57 1.90 -27.45
CA HIS A 106 -11.76 1.35 -28.08
C HIS A 106 -12.87 2.40 -28.14
N ARG A 107 -13.44 2.61 -29.32
CA ARG A 107 -14.66 3.41 -29.47
C ARG A 107 -15.86 2.59 -28.99
N ILE A 108 -16.47 3.00 -27.87
CA ILE A 108 -17.61 2.29 -27.28
C ILE A 108 -18.82 2.36 -28.21
N GLY A 109 -19.18 3.54 -28.73
CA GLY A 109 -20.17 3.68 -29.82
C GLY A 109 -21.60 3.21 -29.51
N HIS A 110 -21.90 2.85 -28.27
CA HIS A 110 -23.23 2.44 -27.79
C HIS A 110 -23.48 3.03 -26.39
N SER A 111 -24.76 3.14 -26.03
CA SER A 111 -25.18 3.63 -24.72
C SER A 111 -25.52 2.47 -23.79
N VAL A 112 -25.11 2.59 -22.52
CA VAL A 112 -25.42 1.61 -21.48
C VAL A 112 -26.12 2.33 -20.33
N VAL A 113 -27.30 1.84 -19.94
CA VAL A 113 -28.02 2.31 -18.75
C VAL A 113 -27.89 1.25 -17.66
N ASN A 114 -27.38 1.66 -16.50
CA ASN A 114 -27.25 0.78 -15.33
C ASN A 114 -28.13 1.31 -14.21
N ALA A 115 -28.98 0.45 -13.65
CA ALA A 115 -29.78 0.75 -12.47
C ALA A 115 -29.55 -0.35 -11.41
N PHE A 116 -29.50 0.04 -10.15
CA PHE A 116 -29.33 -0.87 -9.03
C PHE A 116 -30.13 -0.39 -7.83
N SER A 117 -30.81 -1.32 -7.16
CA SER A 117 -31.61 -1.05 -5.96
C SER A 117 -31.19 -1.99 -4.86
N PHE A 118 -31.16 -1.49 -3.63
CA PHE A 118 -30.79 -2.25 -2.45
C PHE A 118 -31.60 -1.76 -1.26
N ALA A 119 -31.93 -2.68 -0.35
CA ALA A 119 -32.67 -2.38 0.88
C ALA A 119 -31.75 -2.04 2.07
N SER A 120 -30.48 -2.41 2.00
CA SER A 120 -29.49 -2.13 3.04
C SER A 120 -28.09 -2.01 2.44
N PHE A 121 -27.19 -1.31 3.14
CA PHE A 121 -25.82 -1.15 2.66
C PHE A 121 -25.03 -2.47 2.64
N ASP A 122 -25.40 -3.46 3.46
CA ASP A 122 -24.82 -4.81 3.36
C ASP A 122 -25.23 -5.50 2.07
N ARG A 123 -26.51 -5.40 1.71
CA ARG A 123 -27.02 -5.94 0.44
C ARG A 123 -26.43 -5.21 -0.77
N TYR A 124 -26.13 -3.91 -0.63
CA TYR A 124 -25.33 -3.18 -1.61
C TYR A 124 -23.94 -3.80 -1.76
N GLN A 125 -23.23 -4.06 -0.67
CA GLN A 125 -21.88 -4.63 -0.70
C GLN A 125 -21.85 -6.01 -1.36
N GLU A 126 -22.82 -6.89 -1.07
CA GLU A 126 -22.88 -8.23 -1.64
C GLU A 126 -23.28 -8.28 -3.11
N LYS A 127 -24.23 -7.43 -3.52
CA LYS A 127 -24.90 -7.56 -4.82
C LYS A 127 -24.45 -6.51 -5.84
N SER A 128 -23.77 -5.44 -5.42
CA SER A 128 -23.30 -4.40 -6.32
C SER A 128 -22.27 -4.93 -7.32
N GLN A 129 -22.50 -4.61 -8.59
CA GLN A 129 -21.56 -4.90 -9.68
C GLN A 129 -20.23 -4.17 -9.50
N VAL A 130 -20.22 -3.02 -8.81
CA VAL A 130 -18.99 -2.26 -8.55
C VAL A 130 -18.08 -3.04 -7.60
N VAL A 131 -18.63 -3.64 -6.55
CA VAL A 131 -17.87 -4.45 -5.59
C VAL A 131 -17.32 -5.71 -6.24
N LYS A 132 -18.13 -6.37 -7.10
CA LYS A 132 -17.71 -7.57 -7.83
C LYS A 132 -16.53 -7.33 -8.76
N LYS A 133 -16.55 -6.23 -9.54
CA LYS A 133 -15.45 -5.88 -10.46
C LYS A 133 -14.12 -5.66 -9.75
N VAL A 134 -14.16 -5.07 -8.56
CA VAL A 134 -12.96 -4.86 -7.75
C VAL A 134 -12.41 -6.19 -7.23
N ASN A 135 -13.28 -7.04 -6.66
CA ASN A 135 -12.87 -8.31 -6.06
C ASN A 135 -12.35 -9.35 -7.06
N SER A 136 -12.82 -9.33 -8.31
CA SER A 136 -12.34 -10.28 -9.33
C SER A 136 -10.93 -9.98 -9.83
N GLY A 137 -10.47 -8.73 -9.72
CA GLY A 137 -9.14 -8.30 -10.17
C GLY A 137 -8.13 -8.08 -9.03
N PHE A 138 -8.61 -7.78 -7.81
CA PHE A 138 -7.78 -7.47 -6.65
C PHE A 138 -8.51 -7.86 -5.35
N SER A 139 -7.78 -8.33 -4.33
CA SER A 139 -8.36 -8.55 -3.00
C SER A 139 -8.39 -7.22 -2.22
N ILE A 140 -9.50 -6.48 -2.32
CA ILE A 140 -9.69 -5.20 -1.62
C ILE A 140 -10.71 -5.36 -0.48
N ASN A 141 -10.48 -4.65 0.63
CA ASN A 141 -11.47 -4.57 1.71
C ASN A 141 -12.72 -3.82 1.23
N VAL A 142 -13.78 -4.58 0.96
CA VAL A 142 -15.04 -4.08 0.42
C VAL A 142 -15.85 -3.22 1.40
N GLY A 143 -15.51 -3.25 2.69
CA GLY A 143 -16.17 -2.44 3.73
C GLY A 143 -16.02 -0.93 3.50
N LEU A 144 -14.95 -0.51 2.83
CA LEU A 144 -14.75 0.91 2.45
C LEU A 144 -15.85 1.39 1.48
N PHE A 145 -16.38 0.49 0.64
CA PHE A 145 -17.48 0.82 -0.27
C PHE A 145 -18.81 1.03 0.45
N LYS A 146 -19.05 0.34 1.58
CA LYS A 146 -20.23 0.59 2.42
C LYS A 146 -20.16 1.98 3.07
N ILE A 147 -18.99 2.35 3.59
CA ILE A 147 -18.79 3.62 4.31
C ILE A 147 -18.96 4.83 3.38
N GLY A 148 -18.31 4.82 2.21
CA GLY A 148 -18.41 5.92 1.25
C GLY A 148 -19.83 6.16 0.77
N HIS A 149 -20.57 5.09 0.47
CA HIS A 149 -21.97 5.19 0.04
C HIS A 149 -22.89 5.68 1.16
N LYS A 150 -22.75 5.15 2.38
CA LYS A 150 -23.52 5.61 3.55
C LYS A 150 -23.29 7.10 3.79
N ARG A 151 -22.04 7.56 3.75
CA ARG A 151 -21.69 8.98 3.92
C ARG A 151 -22.38 9.86 2.87
N LYS A 152 -22.26 9.53 1.57
CA LYS A 152 -22.87 10.33 0.50
C LYS A 152 -24.40 10.36 0.61
N MET A 153 -25.02 9.23 0.99
CA MET A 153 -26.47 9.16 1.23
C MET A 153 -26.90 10.09 2.37
N THR A 154 -26.18 10.07 3.49
CA THR A 154 -26.44 10.97 4.62
C THR A 154 -26.16 12.44 4.29
N GLU A 155 -25.14 12.74 3.46
CA GLU A 155 -24.85 14.10 2.99
C GLU A 155 -25.98 14.66 2.12
N ILE A 156 -26.55 13.84 1.23
CA ILE A 156 -27.58 14.29 0.27
C ILE A 156 -28.98 14.35 0.91
N PHE A 157 -29.35 13.32 1.67
CA PHE A 157 -30.71 13.17 2.20
C PHE A 157 -30.83 13.46 3.69
N GLY A 158 -29.72 13.80 4.36
CA GLY A 158 -29.66 13.97 5.81
C GLY A 158 -29.61 12.65 6.58
N SER A 159 -29.41 12.73 7.89
CA SER A 159 -29.55 11.58 8.79
C SER A 159 -31.02 11.32 9.06
N THR A 160 -31.62 10.36 8.36
CA THR A 160 -32.90 9.78 8.80
C THR A 160 -32.58 8.69 9.81
N ILE A 161 -33.20 8.73 10.99
CA ILE A 161 -33.18 7.59 11.91
C ILE A 161 -33.89 6.44 11.18
N THR A 162 -33.10 5.55 10.60
CA THR A 162 -33.55 4.26 10.07
C THR A 162 -33.09 3.15 11.01
N ASP A 163 -33.10 3.44 12.31
CA ASP A 163 -33.13 2.41 13.34
C ASP A 163 -34.61 2.15 13.63
N ASN A 164 -35.12 1.07 13.05
CA ASN A 164 -36.19 0.20 13.54
C ASN A 164 -36.68 -0.66 12.37
N THR A 165 -36.00 -1.77 12.09
CA THR A 165 -36.53 -3.16 12.16
C THR A 165 -35.41 -4.12 11.74
#